data_AF-A0A3M2AER2-F1
#
_entry.id   AF-A0A3M2AER2-F1
#
_cell.length_a   1.000
_cell.length_b   1.000
_cell.length_c   1.000
_cell.angle_alpha   90.00
_cell.angle_beta   90.00
_cell.angle_gamma   90.00
#
_symmetry.space_group_name_H-M   'P 1'
#
loop_
_entity.id
_entity.type
_entity.pdbx_description
1 polymer ?
#
loop_
_entity_poly.entity_id
_entity_poly.type
_entity_poly.pdbx_seq_one_letter_code
_entity_poly.pdbx_strand_id
1 'polypeptide(L)'
;MPLPTESLENAAGREIPAEINGRPTVPFAGVGTHRPSGRKVGPPIRSCADYPADGDKRVPGSGDLVDGLAAALERAGLRDGMTVSTHHHFRNGDLVANALFDAAKRLGVKDLRWFPSASFPCHAHLLPYLEDGTIHHIEGSMNGPLGAFCSAGRMRGLGVLRSHGGRWQAIQDGEVHIDIAVLAAPTADAFGNATGDRGPSACGLLGFGLADSLYADHVIVVTDNLVPFPCLPWQIQGQNVDQVVVVDKVGEPAKIVSGTTRVTKSPDRLLIAEYIADFVRDTGILRDGFSFQAGAGGISLAFAMFLKEHMKAAGVKASFVRGGSNQYLVEMLEEGLTPCILDGQTFDLEGVRSMRENPGHVNTSPFTSYNYHGKGNFASLVDVVVLGATEVDVDFNANVVTHSDGRLLHGIGGWQNCLFAGCTILAVPSVRDRIPVIVDRVTTLVGPGELIDVVATERGLCINPRRTDLIEAARGSRVPVLDIHDLKKRLDALCGGPPAAPRLGEEFVAAIQWVDGTTLDGVRRVLD
;
A
#
# COMPACT_ATOMS: atom_id res chain seq x y z
N MET A 1 2.40 16.90 21.28
CA MET A 1 3.61 17.76 21.29
C MET A 1 3.50 18.71 20.09
N PRO A 2 4.18 19.87 20.03
CA PRO A 2 4.26 20.62 18.78
C PRO A 2 4.90 19.75 17.69
N LEU A 3 4.51 19.98 16.43
CA LEU A 3 5.13 19.30 15.30
C LEU A 3 6.60 19.74 15.16
N PRO A 4 7.52 18.83 14.76
CA PRO A 4 8.94 19.15 14.71
C PRO A 4 9.25 20.13 13.58
N THR A 5 10.14 21.07 13.86
CA THR A 5 10.73 22.00 12.88
C THR A 5 12.22 21.75 12.67
N GLU A 6 12.90 21.17 13.67
CA GLU A 6 14.30 20.77 13.57
C GLU A 6 14.49 19.72 12.46
N SER A 7 15.46 19.99 11.59
CA SER A 7 15.77 19.17 10.42
C SER A 7 17.23 18.76 10.39
N LEU A 8 17.50 17.73 9.60
CA LEU A 8 18.83 17.37 9.12
C LEU A 8 18.74 16.93 7.66
N GLU A 9 19.87 16.95 6.96
CA GLU A 9 19.96 16.53 5.55
C GLU A 9 20.41 15.06 5.45
N ASN A 10 19.74 14.28 4.60
CA ASN A 10 20.10 12.88 4.33
C ASN A 10 20.94 12.73 3.05
N ALA A 11 21.36 11.50 2.72
CA ALA A 11 22.22 11.24 1.55
C ALA A 11 21.54 11.51 0.19
N ALA A 12 20.22 11.68 0.16
CA ALA A 12 19.47 12.09 -1.04
C ALA A 12 19.31 13.61 -1.16
N GLY A 13 19.97 14.39 -0.30
CA GLY A 13 19.84 15.86 -0.27
C GLY A 13 18.45 16.33 0.13
N ARG A 14 17.73 15.53 0.94
CA ARG A 14 16.41 15.87 1.47
C ARG A 14 16.53 16.32 2.92
N GLU A 15 15.83 17.41 3.25
CA GLU A 15 15.61 17.79 4.63
C GLU A 15 14.56 16.88 5.26
N ILE A 16 14.90 16.27 6.37
CA ILE A 16 14.04 15.36 7.12
C ILE A 16 13.92 15.79 8.57
N PRO A 17 12.81 15.47 9.27
CA PRO A 17 12.69 15.79 10.69
C PRO A 17 13.78 15.08 11.49
N ALA A 18 14.45 15.82 12.37
CA ALA A 18 15.51 15.27 13.24
C ALA A 18 14.98 14.21 14.22
N GLU A 19 13.70 14.32 14.59
CA GLU A 19 12.97 13.42 15.48
C GLU A 19 11.60 13.07 14.92
N ILE A 20 11.19 11.81 15.04
CA ILE A 20 9.87 11.30 14.68
C ILE A 20 9.21 10.78 15.96
N ASN A 21 8.17 11.47 16.43
CA ASN A 21 7.32 11.06 17.56
C ASN A 21 8.10 10.61 18.82
N GLY A 22 9.09 11.42 19.28
CA GLY A 22 9.89 11.08 20.46
C GLY A 22 11.15 10.27 20.17
N ARG A 23 11.44 9.96 18.90
CA ARG A 23 12.55 9.07 18.51
C ARG A 23 13.47 9.74 17.50
N PRO A 24 14.80 9.72 17.71
CA PRO A 24 15.76 10.21 16.73
C PRO A 24 15.55 9.53 15.38
N THR A 25 15.55 10.33 14.31
CA THR A 25 15.42 9.82 12.94
C THR A 25 16.68 9.04 12.55
N VAL A 26 16.52 8.01 11.71
CA VAL A 26 17.66 7.36 11.04
C VAL A 26 17.70 7.87 9.60
N PRO A 27 18.67 8.72 9.22
CA PRO A 27 18.68 9.31 7.88
C PRO A 27 18.90 8.27 6.79
N PHE A 28 18.19 8.39 5.66
CA PHE A 28 18.47 7.59 4.48
C PHE A 28 19.90 7.79 4.00
N ALA A 29 20.64 6.68 3.84
CA ALA A 29 22.05 6.66 3.50
C ALA A 29 22.34 6.18 2.06
N GLY A 30 21.30 5.95 1.25
CA GLY A 30 21.38 5.37 -0.09
C GLY A 30 20.77 3.97 -0.18
N VAL A 31 20.39 3.53 -1.37
CA VAL A 31 19.72 2.23 -1.56
C VAL A 31 20.65 1.07 -1.15
N GLY A 32 20.17 0.18 -0.28
CA GLY A 32 20.90 -1.04 0.13
C GLY A 32 22.05 -0.81 1.11
N THR A 33 22.18 0.40 1.65
CA THR A 33 23.26 0.80 2.56
C THR A 33 22.93 0.52 4.03
N HIS A 34 21.69 0.76 4.47
CA HIS A 34 21.27 0.51 5.84
C HIS A 34 21.06 -0.99 6.08
N ARG A 35 21.71 -1.51 7.12
CA ARG A 35 21.67 -2.94 7.49
C ARG A 35 21.60 -3.06 9.01
N PRO A 36 20.40 -3.11 9.60
CA PRO A 36 20.28 -3.22 11.04
C PRO A 36 20.79 -4.60 11.52
N SER A 37 21.35 -4.62 12.72
CA SER A 37 21.75 -5.84 13.43
C SER A 37 20.84 -6.07 14.63
N GLY A 38 20.62 -7.33 15.02
CA GLY A 38 19.84 -7.66 16.22
C GLY A 38 18.92 -8.84 15.99
N ARG A 39 17.82 -8.88 16.75
CA ARG A 39 16.75 -9.88 16.62
C ARG A 39 15.45 -9.18 16.34
N LYS A 40 14.61 -9.82 15.53
CA LYS A 40 13.21 -9.45 15.35
C LYS A 40 12.48 -9.55 16.69
N VAL A 41 11.51 -8.68 16.93
CA VAL A 41 10.66 -8.79 18.13
C VAL A 41 9.84 -10.08 18.07
N GLY A 42 9.48 -10.63 19.23
CA GLY A 42 8.56 -11.75 19.35
C GLY A 42 7.29 -11.31 20.08
N PRO A 43 6.12 -11.90 19.76
CA PRO A 43 4.89 -11.62 20.50
C PRO A 43 5.00 -12.11 21.95
N PRO A 44 4.12 -11.63 22.86
CA PRO A 44 4.02 -12.15 24.22
C PRO A 44 3.82 -13.66 24.25
N ILE A 45 4.46 -14.34 25.20
CA ILE A 45 4.20 -15.76 25.45
C ILE A 45 2.82 -15.88 26.13
N ARG A 46 1.89 -16.55 25.46
CA ARG A 46 0.54 -16.88 25.98
C ARG A 46 0.43 -18.37 26.28
N SER A 47 -0.41 -18.74 27.24
CA SER A 47 -0.72 -20.14 27.55
C SER A 47 -2.13 -20.48 27.07
N CYS A 48 -2.33 -21.66 26.47
CA CYS A 48 -3.68 -22.12 26.13
C CYS A 48 -4.57 -22.30 27.37
N ALA A 49 -3.97 -22.38 28.58
CA ALA A 49 -4.70 -22.40 29.83
C ALA A 49 -5.40 -21.06 30.16
N ASP A 50 -5.00 -19.96 29.51
CA ASP A 50 -5.61 -18.64 29.69
C ASP A 50 -6.87 -18.45 28.82
N TYR A 51 -7.20 -19.42 27.96
CA TYR A 51 -8.32 -19.35 27.01
C TYR A 51 -9.38 -20.43 27.30
N PRO A 52 -10.62 -20.26 26.80
CA PRO A 52 -11.69 -21.25 26.99
C PRO A 52 -11.29 -22.65 26.52
N ALA A 53 -11.60 -23.66 27.35
CA ALA A 53 -11.21 -25.05 27.11
C ALA A 53 -11.90 -25.68 25.88
N ASP A 54 -13.05 -25.15 25.50
CA ASP A 54 -13.78 -25.52 24.28
C ASP A 54 -13.30 -24.76 23.03
N GLY A 55 -12.36 -23.83 23.20
CA GLY A 55 -11.82 -22.99 22.13
C GLY A 55 -12.75 -21.87 21.67
N ASP A 56 -13.89 -21.63 22.33
CA ASP A 56 -14.82 -20.58 21.94
C ASP A 56 -14.39 -19.22 22.50
N LYS A 57 -13.69 -18.44 21.67
CA LYS A 57 -13.16 -17.12 22.02
C LYS A 57 -14.15 -15.98 21.76
N ARG A 58 -15.44 -16.29 21.54
CA ARG A 58 -16.43 -15.26 21.21
C ARG A 58 -16.65 -14.30 22.37
N VAL A 59 -16.72 -13.02 22.04
CA VAL A 59 -17.15 -11.97 22.97
C VAL A 59 -18.68 -12.03 23.08
N PRO A 60 -19.25 -12.23 24.28
CA PRO A 60 -20.70 -12.13 24.50
C PRO A 60 -21.20 -10.72 24.13
N GLY A 61 -22.19 -10.61 23.26
CA GLY A 61 -22.64 -9.30 22.75
C GLY A 61 -23.84 -9.36 21.81
N SER A 62 -24.29 -8.17 21.40
CA SER A 62 -25.60 -7.87 20.78
C SER A 62 -25.67 -8.02 19.25
N GLY A 63 -24.57 -8.31 18.55
CA GLY A 63 -24.49 -8.27 17.08
C GLY A 63 -24.23 -6.87 16.49
N ASP A 64 -24.37 -5.82 17.31
CA ASP A 64 -23.97 -4.45 16.95
C ASP A 64 -22.45 -4.30 16.93
N LEU A 65 -21.93 -3.64 15.91
CA LEU A 65 -20.50 -3.51 15.66
C LEU A 65 -19.79 -2.65 16.72
N VAL A 66 -20.39 -1.53 17.13
CA VAL A 66 -19.78 -0.62 18.11
C VAL A 66 -19.85 -1.21 19.52
N ASP A 67 -20.99 -1.78 19.91
CA ASP A 67 -21.14 -2.48 21.20
C ASP A 67 -20.19 -3.67 21.30
N GLY A 68 -20.11 -4.50 20.26
CA GLY A 68 -19.24 -5.67 20.22
C GLY A 68 -17.76 -5.28 20.33
N LEU A 69 -17.35 -4.25 19.59
CA LEU A 69 -15.99 -3.70 19.69
C LEU A 69 -15.72 -3.07 21.05
N ALA A 70 -16.64 -2.31 21.63
CA ALA A 70 -16.46 -1.69 22.94
C ALA A 70 -16.22 -2.77 24.02
N ALA A 71 -17.02 -3.84 24.03
CA ALA A 71 -16.85 -4.95 24.95
C ALA A 71 -15.51 -5.67 24.76
N ALA A 72 -15.09 -5.88 23.51
CA ALA A 72 -13.83 -6.54 23.19
C ALA A 72 -12.61 -5.68 23.58
N LEU A 73 -12.66 -4.37 23.31
CA LEU A 73 -11.61 -3.42 23.65
C LEU A 73 -11.44 -3.23 25.16
N GLU A 74 -12.55 -3.19 25.90
CA GLU A 74 -12.53 -3.16 27.37
C GLU A 74 -11.85 -4.42 27.93
N ARG A 75 -12.20 -5.60 27.41
CA ARG A 75 -11.56 -6.88 27.78
C ARG A 75 -10.09 -6.96 27.39
N ALA A 76 -9.72 -6.37 26.26
CA ALA A 76 -8.33 -6.25 25.81
C ALA A 76 -7.54 -5.24 26.67
N GLY A 77 -8.21 -4.48 27.53
CA GLY A 77 -7.58 -3.53 28.43
C GLY A 77 -7.09 -2.26 27.72
N LEU A 78 -7.83 -1.81 26.70
CA LEU A 78 -7.56 -0.56 25.96
C LEU A 78 -7.40 0.63 26.92
N ARG A 79 -6.33 1.41 26.73
CA ARG A 79 -5.98 2.59 27.54
C ARG A 79 -5.41 3.70 26.68
N ASP A 80 -5.31 4.88 27.29
CA ASP A 80 -4.73 6.05 26.62
C ASP A 80 -3.31 5.78 26.14
N GLY A 81 -2.96 6.32 24.97
CA GLY A 81 -1.61 6.23 24.41
C GLY A 81 -1.28 4.91 23.70
N MET A 82 -2.17 3.92 23.70
CA MET A 82 -1.95 2.64 23.02
C MET A 82 -1.93 2.78 21.48
N THR A 83 -1.24 1.85 20.84
CA THR A 83 -1.23 1.65 19.39
C THR A 83 -2.28 0.61 19.01
N VAL A 84 -3.24 1.02 18.18
CA VAL A 84 -4.27 0.13 17.66
C VAL A 84 -4.12 0.00 16.15
N SER A 85 -4.06 -1.23 15.65
CA SER A 85 -3.86 -1.51 14.23
C SER A 85 -5.10 -2.07 13.54
N THR A 86 -5.20 -1.78 12.24
CA THR A 86 -6.24 -2.30 11.35
C THR A 86 -5.67 -2.64 9.98
N HIS A 87 -6.41 -3.46 9.22
CA HIS A 87 -6.09 -3.73 7.82
C HIS A 87 -7.08 -3.08 6.85
N HIS A 88 -6.75 -3.05 5.56
CA HIS A 88 -7.48 -2.23 4.57
C HIS A 88 -8.04 -3.01 3.37
N HIS A 89 -8.23 -4.34 3.49
CA HIS A 89 -8.71 -5.15 2.35
C HIS A 89 -10.11 -4.73 1.87
N PHE A 90 -10.92 -4.13 2.74
CA PHE A 90 -12.25 -3.60 2.40
C PHE A 90 -12.21 -2.23 1.70
N ARG A 91 -11.06 -1.54 1.69
CA ARG A 91 -10.86 -0.25 1.01
C ARG A 91 -11.91 0.78 1.45
N ASN A 92 -12.72 1.31 0.52
CA ASN A 92 -13.80 2.25 0.84
C ASN A 92 -15.03 1.60 1.47
N GLY A 93 -15.08 0.27 1.50
CA GLY A 93 -16.14 -0.50 2.13
C GLY A 93 -15.84 -0.88 3.58
N ASP A 94 -14.75 -0.38 4.18
CA ASP A 94 -14.43 -0.70 5.57
C ASP A 94 -15.42 -0.05 6.53
N LEU A 95 -15.98 -0.84 7.44
CA LEU A 95 -16.84 -0.38 8.53
C LEU A 95 -16.15 -0.53 9.90
N VAL A 96 -15.17 -1.43 10.00
CA VAL A 96 -14.57 -1.81 11.28
C VAL A 96 -13.65 -0.73 11.83
N ALA A 97 -12.81 -0.07 11.01
CA ALA A 97 -11.96 1.00 11.52
C ALA A 97 -12.76 2.21 12.02
N ASN A 98 -13.88 2.54 11.38
CA ASN A 98 -14.77 3.60 11.85
C ASN A 98 -15.39 3.25 13.21
N ALA A 99 -15.99 2.06 13.30
CA ALA A 99 -16.64 1.60 14.53
C ALA A 99 -15.67 1.37 15.69
N LEU A 100 -14.41 1.00 15.40
CA LEU A 100 -13.34 0.91 16.38
C LEU A 100 -13.17 2.22 17.15
N PHE A 101 -13.09 3.34 16.44
CA PHE A 101 -12.90 4.63 17.11
C PHE A 101 -14.18 5.21 17.69
N ASP A 102 -15.36 4.85 17.17
CA ASP A 102 -16.63 5.10 17.85
C ASP A 102 -16.66 4.39 19.22
N ALA A 103 -16.23 3.13 19.27
CA ALA A 103 -16.14 2.34 20.49
C ALA A 103 -15.08 2.90 21.46
N ALA A 104 -13.88 3.21 20.97
CA ALA A 104 -12.82 3.82 21.79
C ALA A 104 -13.26 5.17 22.38
N LYS A 105 -13.93 6.01 21.58
CA LYS A 105 -14.49 7.28 22.03
C LYS A 105 -15.51 7.09 23.15
N ARG A 106 -16.42 6.12 22.99
CA ARG A 106 -17.43 5.77 24.01
C ARG A 106 -16.79 5.29 25.31
N LEU A 107 -15.70 4.54 25.23
CA LEU A 107 -14.92 4.12 26.40
C LEU A 107 -14.12 5.27 27.05
N GLY A 108 -14.12 6.46 26.43
CA GLY A 108 -13.45 7.65 26.95
C GLY A 108 -11.94 7.65 26.76
N VAL A 109 -11.40 6.76 25.92
CA VAL A 109 -9.96 6.61 25.68
C VAL A 109 -9.43 7.70 24.75
N LYS A 110 -8.20 8.15 25.02
CA LYS A 110 -7.52 9.24 24.31
C LYS A 110 -6.10 8.89 23.86
N ASP A 111 -5.59 9.75 23.01
CA ASP A 111 -4.22 9.76 22.51
C ASP A 111 -3.79 8.44 21.85
N LEU A 112 -4.74 7.72 21.24
CA LEU A 112 -4.44 6.49 20.52
C LEU A 112 -3.61 6.77 19.27
N ARG A 113 -2.59 5.95 19.05
CA ARG A 113 -1.92 5.88 17.76
C ARG A 113 -2.70 4.92 16.87
N TRP A 114 -3.25 5.43 15.76
CA TRP A 114 -3.82 4.54 14.75
C TRP A 114 -2.74 4.05 13.80
N PHE A 115 -2.58 2.73 13.69
CA PHE A 115 -1.59 2.08 12.85
C PHE A 115 -2.22 1.21 11.73
N PRO A 116 -2.96 1.81 10.80
CA PRO A 116 -3.57 1.07 9.71
C PRO A 116 -2.52 0.63 8.68
N SER A 117 -2.78 -0.47 7.97
CA SER A 117 -2.01 -0.75 6.74
C SER A 117 -2.25 0.26 5.63
N ALA A 118 -3.46 0.81 5.53
CA ALA A 118 -3.78 2.04 4.80
C ALA A 118 -5.13 2.60 5.25
N SER A 119 -5.36 3.89 5.05
CA SER A 119 -6.67 4.54 5.25
C SER A 119 -7.27 5.01 3.92
N PHE A 120 -8.59 5.11 3.85
CA PHE A 120 -9.37 5.44 2.64
C PHE A 120 -10.35 6.59 2.91
N PRO A 121 -10.93 7.21 1.86
CA PRO A 121 -11.93 8.26 2.01
C PRO A 121 -13.12 7.94 2.93
N CYS A 122 -13.54 6.67 3.05
CA CYS A 122 -14.59 6.26 4.01
C CYS A 122 -14.23 6.55 5.47
N HIS A 123 -12.94 6.73 5.80
CA HIS A 123 -12.46 7.05 7.13
C HIS A 123 -12.46 8.55 7.44
N ALA A 124 -13.04 9.40 6.59
CA ALA A 124 -13.27 10.81 6.90
C ALA A 124 -14.12 11.00 8.18
N HIS A 125 -14.92 10.00 8.53
CA HIS A 125 -15.63 9.89 9.81
C HIS A 125 -14.72 10.03 11.03
N LEU A 126 -13.42 9.71 10.90
CA LEU A 126 -12.45 9.77 12.00
C LEU A 126 -11.86 11.17 12.24
N LEU A 127 -12.14 12.15 11.38
CA LEU A 127 -11.60 13.51 11.52
C LEU A 127 -11.94 14.16 12.88
N PRO A 128 -13.18 14.09 13.40
CA PRO A 128 -13.51 14.62 14.72
C PRO A 128 -12.70 13.97 15.85
N TYR A 129 -12.32 12.69 15.71
CA TYR A 129 -11.52 11.97 16.71
C TYR A 129 -10.04 12.34 16.68
N LEU A 130 -9.52 12.81 15.54
CA LEU A 130 -8.21 13.47 15.47
C LEU A 130 -8.25 14.86 16.13
N GLU A 131 -9.36 15.59 15.97
CA GLU A 131 -9.52 16.93 16.55
C GLU A 131 -9.66 16.89 18.09
N ASP A 132 -10.51 16.00 18.62
CA ASP A 132 -10.79 15.92 20.05
C ASP A 132 -9.74 15.14 20.87
N GLY A 133 -8.83 14.47 20.17
CA GLY A 133 -7.70 13.72 20.73
C GLY A 133 -7.99 12.28 21.10
N THR A 134 -9.11 11.69 20.67
CA THR A 134 -9.25 10.23 20.76
C THR A 134 -8.17 9.54 19.92
N ILE A 135 -7.85 10.09 18.75
CA ILE A 135 -6.70 9.67 17.92
C ILE A 135 -5.62 10.76 18.02
N HIS A 136 -4.42 10.40 18.45
CA HIS A 136 -3.27 11.32 18.50
C HIS A 136 -2.72 11.60 17.09
N HIS A 137 -2.45 10.52 16.34
CA HIS A 137 -1.85 10.57 15.01
C HIS A 137 -2.05 9.25 14.28
N ILE A 138 -1.76 9.28 12.97
CA ILE A 138 -1.84 8.12 12.09
C ILE A 138 -0.44 7.81 11.57
N GLU A 139 -0.03 6.56 11.72
CA GLU A 139 1.15 6.02 11.06
C GLU A 139 0.74 4.92 10.09
N GLY A 140 0.84 5.20 8.79
CA GLY A 140 0.34 4.33 7.72
C GLY A 140 0.11 5.13 6.44
N SER A 141 -0.24 4.43 5.36
CA SER A 141 -0.63 5.09 4.11
C SER A 141 -1.92 5.89 4.31
N MET A 142 -1.87 7.21 4.07
CA MET A 142 -3.03 8.11 4.20
C MET A 142 -3.54 8.56 2.83
N ASN A 143 -4.81 8.27 2.54
CA ASN A 143 -5.46 8.72 1.31
C ASN A 143 -6.50 9.80 1.60
N GLY A 144 -6.66 10.73 0.67
CA GLY A 144 -7.79 11.67 0.64
C GLY A 144 -7.93 12.53 1.91
N PRO A 145 -9.11 12.59 2.56
CA PRO A 145 -9.39 13.53 3.65
C PRO A 145 -8.42 13.48 4.83
N LEU A 146 -7.96 12.29 5.23
CA LEU A 146 -7.02 12.14 6.33
C LEU A 146 -5.62 12.66 5.98
N GLY A 147 -5.18 12.43 4.74
CA GLY A 147 -3.94 13.01 4.24
C GLY A 147 -4.02 14.54 4.12
N ALA A 148 -5.16 15.09 3.69
CA ALA A 148 -5.40 16.52 3.68
C ALA A 148 -5.38 17.14 5.08
N PHE A 149 -5.94 16.45 6.08
CA PHE A 149 -5.90 16.86 7.48
C PHE A 149 -4.47 16.88 8.04
N CYS A 150 -3.69 15.84 7.74
CA CYS A 150 -2.26 15.77 8.03
C CYS A 150 -1.51 16.95 7.39
N SER A 151 -1.72 17.18 6.09
CA SER A 151 -1.05 18.24 5.31
C SER A 151 -1.25 19.65 5.89
N ALA A 152 -2.41 19.89 6.50
CA ALA A 152 -2.75 21.16 7.15
C ALA A 152 -2.11 21.34 8.55
N GLY A 153 -1.32 20.36 9.03
CA GLY A 153 -0.66 20.40 10.33
C GLY A 153 -1.61 20.20 11.52
N ARG A 154 -2.72 19.48 11.30
CA ARG A 154 -3.79 19.35 12.30
C ARG A 154 -3.69 18.11 13.19
N MET A 155 -2.79 17.17 12.87
CA MET A 155 -2.51 16.03 13.75
C MET A 155 -1.61 16.45 14.93
N ARG A 156 -1.79 15.81 16.09
CA ARG A 156 -0.99 16.12 17.30
C ARG A 156 0.41 15.51 17.29
N GLY A 157 0.62 14.52 16.42
CA GLY A 157 1.90 13.87 16.18
C GLY A 157 2.20 13.80 14.69
N LEU A 158 3.46 13.47 14.38
CA LEU A 158 3.95 13.37 13.02
C LEU A 158 3.38 12.11 12.36
N GLY A 159 2.81 12.24 11.17
CA GLY A 159 2.46 11.08 10.36
C GLY A 159 3.70 10.34 9.89
N VAL A 160 3.64 9.02 9.75
CA VAL A 160 4.75 8.26 9.15
C VAL A 160 4.18 7.36 8.06
N LEU A 161 4.56 7.63 6.82
CA LEU A 161 4.15 6.85 5.68
C LEU A 161 5.20 5.77 5.40
N ARG A 162 4.71 4.53 5.33
CA ARG A 162 5.52 3.36 5.03
C ARG A 162 4.91 2.63 3.83
N SER A 163 5.77 2.01 3.05
CA SER A 163 5.33 0.99 2.09
C SER A 163 4.73 -0.23 2.79
N HIS A 164 4.08 -1.12 2.06
CA HIS A 164 3.55 -2.37 2.64
C HIS A 164 4.67 -3.23 3.27
N GLY A 165 5.82 -3.34 2.61
CA GLY A 165 7.00 -4.00 3.17
C GLY A 165 7.59 -3.25 4.35
N GLY A 166 7.68 -1.91 4.26
CA GLY A 166 8.17 -1.06 5.36
C GLY A 166 7.30 -1.14 6.61
N ARG A 167 5.97 -1.25 6.47
CA ARG A 167 5.08 -1.48 7.60
C ARG A 167 5.36 -2.82 8.28
N TRP A 168 5.49 -3.90 7.50
CA TRP A 168 5.84 -5.21 8.05
C TRP A 168 7.16 -5.14 8.82
N GLN A 169 8.17 -4.52 8.21
CA GLN A 169 9.50 -4.32 8.79
C GLN A 169 9.42 -3.54 10.11
N ALA A 170 8.69 -2.42 10.14
CA ALA A 170 8.55 -1.59 11.32
C ALA A 170 7.92 -2.34 12.51
N ILE A 171 6.93 -3.21 12.27
CA ILE A 171 6.37 -4.09 13.32
C ILE A 171 7.41 -5.11 13.78
N GLN A 172 7.94 -5.86 12.82
CA GLN A 172 8.83 -7.00 13.06
C GLN A 172 10.15 -6.60 13.76
N ASP A 173 10.65 -5.41 13.48
CA ASP A 173 11.92 -4.94 14.01
C ASP A 173 11.76 -4.13 15.30
N GLY A 174 10.52 -3.97 15.78
CA GLY A 174 10.22 -3.29 17.04
C GLY A 174 10.19 -1.77 16.95
N GLU A 175 10.21 -1.20 15.75
CA GLU A 175 9.95 0.22 15.58
C GLU A 175 8.50 0.54 15.95
N VAL A 176 7.56 -0.36 15.67
CA VAL A 176 6.16 -0.19 16.04
C VAL A 176 5.69 -1.39 16.84
N HIS A 177 5.33 -1.15 18.09
CA HIS A 177 4.65 -2.13 18.92
C HIS A 177 3.14 -1.92 18.81
N ILE A 178 2.39 -3.00 18.59
CA ILE A 178 0.94 -2.97 18.46
C ILE A 178 0.35 -3.54 19.74
N ASP A 179 -0.35 -2.72 20.52
CA ASP A 179 -1.03 -3.18 21.73
C ASP A 179 -2.26 -4.02 21.38
N ILE A 180 -3.09 -3.52 20.46
CA ILE A 180 -4.33 -4.19 20.04
C ILE A 180 -4.46 -4.18 18.52
N ALA A 181 -4.63 -5.34 17.91
CA ALA A 181 -4.99 -5.49 16.50
C ALA A 181 -6.48 -5.79 16.35
N VAL A 182 -7.17 -5.05 15.50
CA VAL A 182 -8.58 -5.29 15.15
C VAL A 182 -8.67 -5.68 13.68
N LEU A 183 -8.98 -6.96 13.44
CA LEU A 183 -8.94 -7.58 12.12
C LEU A 183 -10.34 -7.97 11.66
N ALA A 184 -10.88 -7.18 10.73
CA ALA A 184 -12.11 -7.51 10.03
C ALA A 184 -11.93 -8.77 9.17
N ALA A 185 -12.80 -9.76 9.33
CA ALA A 185 -12.75 -11.03 8.62
C ALA A 185 -14.14 -11.35 8.04
N PRO A 186 -14.27 -11.45 6.72
CA PRO A 186 -15.52 -11.88 6.08
C PRO A 186 -16.05 -13.24 6.50
N THR A 187 -15.20 -14.12 7.03
CA THR A 187 -15.61 -15.41 7.62
C THR A 187 -14.61 -15.81 8.69
N ALA A 188 -15.10 -16.29 9.83
CA ALA A 188 -14.27 -16.85 10.89
C ALA A 188 -15.01 -17.95 11.67
N ASP A 189 -14.29 -18.81 12.37
CA ASP A 189 -14.86 -19.69 13.39
C ASP A 189 -14.70 -19.11 14.81
N ALA A 190 -15.32 -19.75 15.80
CA ALA A 190 -15.25 -19.30 17.20
C ALA A 190 -13.85 -19.39 17.83
N PHE A 191 -12.94 -20.18 17.23
CA PHE A 191 -11.54 -20.27 17.65
C PHE A 191 -10.68 -19.12 17.12
N GLY A 192 -11.18 -18.37 16.13
CA GLY A 192 -10.53 -17.23 15.52
C GLY A 192 -9.80 -17.55 14.20
N ASN A 193 -9.94 -18.76 13.66
CA ASN A 193 -9.45 -19.00 12.31
C ASN A 193 -10.28 -18.18 11.33
N ALA A 194 -9.64 -17.46 10.43
CA ALA A 194 -10.32 -16.50 9.56
C ALA A 194 -9.79 -16.47 8.13
N THR A 195 -10.70 -16.13 7.20
CA THR A 195 -10.43 -15.97 5.76
C THR A 195 -11.24 -14.83 5.15
N GLY A 196 -10.70 -14.25 4.08
CA GLY A 196 -11.36 -13.18 3.30
C GLY A 196 -12.11 -13.62 2.05
N ASP A 197 -11.95 -14.88 1.60
CA ASP A 197 -12.33 -15.32 0.25
C ASP A 197 -13.79 -15.79 0.12
N ARG A 198 -14.54 -15.72 1.22
CA ARG A 198 -15.94 -16.17 1.32
C ARG A 198 -16.70 -15.38 2.39
N GLY A 199 -18.00 -15.61 2.46
CA GLY A 199 -18.93 -14.87 3.31
C GLY A 199 -19.57 -13.67 2.60
N PRO A 200 -20.55 -13.04 3.25
CA PRO A 200 -21.34 -11.95 2.68
C PRO A 200 -20.50 -10.70 2.42
N SER A 201 -19.41 -10.53 3.16
CA SER A 201 -18.49 -9.40 3.05
C SER A 201 -17.14 -9.78 2.41
N ALA A 202 -17.07 -10.85 1.60
CA ALA A 202 -15.80 -11.36 1.05
C ALA A 202 -14.92 -10.26 0.41
N CYS A 203 -13.64 -10.22 0.81
CA CYS A 203 -12.62 -9.27 0.35
C CYS A 203 -11.39 -9.93 -0.30
N GLY A 204 -11.41 -11.25 -0.47
CA GLY A 204 -10.33 -12.03 -1.06
C GLY A 204 -9.33 -12.52 -0.02
N LEU A 205 -8.22 -11.82 0.15
CA LEU A 205 -7.20 -12.17 1.15
C LEU A 205 -7.18 -11.25 2.37
N LEU A 206 -6.52 -11.71 3.43
CA LEU A 206 -6.25 -10.97 4.67
C LEU A 206 -4.74 -10.73 4.90
N GLY A 207 -3.94 -10.74 3.84
CA GLY A 207 -2.47 -10.72 3.88
C GLY A 207 -1.84 -9.52 4.61
N PHE A 208 -2.47 -8.34 4.57
CA PHE A 208 -1.99 -7.17 5.34
C PHE A 208 -2.21 -7.28 6.84
N GLY A 209 -3.23 -8.03 7.30
CA GLY A 209 -3.51 -8.24 8.72
C GLY A 209 -2.65 -9.35 9.34
N LEU A 210 -1.86 -10.07 8.54
CA LEU A 210 -1.04 -11.17 9.03
C LEU A 210 0.03 -10.71 10.02
N ALA A 211 0.73 -9.60 9.73
CA ALA A 211 1.71 -9.04 10.66
C ALA A 211 1.07 -8.68 12.00
N ASP A 212 -0.07 -8.01 11.94
CA ASP A 212 -0.86 -7.60 13.10
C ASP A 212 -1.20 -8.82 13.97
N SER A 213 -1.68 -9.92 13.36
CA SER A 213 -1.97 -11.14 14.09
C SER A 213 -0.73 -11.79 14.73
N LEU A 214 0.44 -11.66 14.10
CA LEU A 214 1.67 -12.33 14.56
C LEU A 214 2.39 -11.58 15.68
N TYR A 215 2.21 -10.26 15.76
CA TYR A 215 3.06 -9.39 16.60
C TYR A 215 2.29 -8.51 17.58
N ALA A 216 0.96 -8.37 17.46
CA ALA A 216 0.20 -7.59 18.43
C ALA A 216 0.12 -8.33 19.78
N ASP A 217 0.04 -7.56 20.87
CA ASP A 217 -0.13 -8.13 22.20
C ASP A 217 -1.50 -8.77 22.42
N HIS A 218 -2.52 -8.22 21.73
CA HIS A 218 -3.89 -8.70 21.76
C HIS A 218 -4.56 -8.57 20.38
N VAL A 219 -5.22 -9.63 19.90
CA VAL A 219 -5.80 -9.71 18.57
C VAL A 219 -7.30 -10.00 18.64
N ILE A 220 -8.08 -9.10 18.04
CA ILE A 220 -9.54 -9.20 17.93
C ILE A 220 -9.88 -9.46 16.47
N VAL A 221 -10.52 -10.60 16.19
CA VAL A 221 -11.14 -10.86 14.89
C VAL A 221 -12.61 -10.42 14.95
N VAL A 222 -13.04 -9.64 13.96
CA VAL A 222 -14.44 -9.20 13.83
C VAL A 222 -15.03 -9.86 12.59
N THR A 223 -16.14 -10.60 12.72
CA THR A 223 -16.73 -11.37 11.62
C THR A 223 -18.24 -11.16 11.51
N ASP A 224 -18.74 -11.13 10.28
CA ASP A 224 -20.17 -11.16 9.96
C ASP A 224 -20.65 -12.50 9.38
N ASN A 225 -19.78 -13.51 9.41
CA ASN A 225 -20.12 -14.87 9.01
C ASN A 225 -19.36 -15.85 9.90
N LEU A 226 -19.92 -16.10 11.08
CA LEU A 226 -19.43 -17.13 11.98
C LEU A 226 -19.77 -18.52 11.41
N VAL A 227 -18.76 -19.35 11.19
CA VAL A 227 -18.94 -20.73 10.72
C VAL A 227 -18.49 -21.76 11.78
N PRO A 228 -18.99 -23.02 11.72
CA PRO A 228 -18.46 -24.08 12.56
C PRO A 228 -16.96 -24.31 12.33
N PHE A 229 -16.25 -24.71 13.38
CA PHE A 229 -14.84 -25.09 13.27
C PHE A 229 -14.67 -26.35 12.39
N PRO A 230 -13.65 -26.41 11.51
CA PRO A 230 -12.69 -25.35 11.21
C PRO A 230 -13.14 -24.42 10.07
N CYS A 231 -12.95 -23.11 10.23
CA CYS A 231 -12.98 -22.16 9.12
C CYS A 231 -11.72 -22.35 8.26
N LEU A 232 -11.86 -22.62 6.96
CA LEU A 232 -10.74 -22.82 6.03
C LEU A 232 -10.90 -21.94 4.77
N PRO A 233 -9.79 -21.46 4.17
CA PRO A 233 -8.39 -21.62 4.60
C PRO A 233 -7.98 -20.71 5.76
N TRP A 234 -6.88 -21.02 6.46
CA TRP A 234 -6.36 -20.18 7.55
C TRP A 234 -5.47 -19.05 7.04
N GLN A 235 -6.08 -17.96 6.59
CA GLN A 235 -5.31 -16.76 6.26
C GLN A 235 -4.84 -16.02 7.53
N ILE A 236 -5.68 -16.03 8.57
CA ILE A 236 -5.30 -15.73 9.95
C ILE A 236 -5.59 -16.98 10.78
N GLN A 237 -4.62 -17.40 11.59
CA GLN A 237 -4.73 -18.60 12.42
C GLN A 237 -5.32 -18.26 13.78
N GLY A 238 -6.25 -19.06 14.30
CA GLY A 238 -6.89 -18.80 15.59
C GLY A 238 -5.93 -18.84 16.78
N GLN A 239 -4.74 -19.43 16.65
CA GLN A 239 -3.67 -19.34 17.67
C GLN A 239 -3.14 -17.93 17.87
N ASN A 240 -3.27 -17.08 16.85
CA ASN A 240 -2.90 -15.68 16.90
C ASN A 240 -4.02 -14.79 17.46
N VAL A 241 -5.20 -15.35 17.76
CA VAL A 241 -6.42 -14.58 18.06
C VAL A 241 -6.83 -14.75 19.51
N ASP A 242 -7.14 -13.64 20.18
CA ASP A 242 -7.58 -13.64 21.57
C ASP A 242 -9.10 -13.59 21.71
N GLN A 243 -9.77 -12.85 20.82
CA GLN A 243 -11.21 -12.61 20.87
C GLN A 243 -11.84 -12.67 19.47
N VAL A 244 -13.08 -13.18 19.39
CA VAL A 244 -13.92 -13.16 18.19
C VAL A 244 -15.17 -12.35 18.45
N VAL A 245 -15.37 -11.26 17.70
CA VAL A 245 -16.57 -10.42 17.78
C VAL A 245 -17.46 -10.75 16.59
N VAL A 246 -18.68 -11.20 16.86
CA VAL A 246 -19.68 -11.52 15.82
C VAL A 246 -20.61 -10.33 15.65
N VAL A 247 -20.74 -9.85 14.42
CA VAL A 247 -21.50 -8.64 14.08
C VAL A 247 -22.37 -8.87 12.85
N ASP A 248 -23.27 -7.93 12.56
CA ASP A 248 -24.13 -8.04 11.37
C ASP A 248 -23.39 -7.79 10.05
N LYS A 249 -22.36 -6.94 10.07
CA LYS A 249 -21.61 -6.55 8.87
C LYS A 249 -20.24 -5.99 9.19
N VAL A 250 -19.19 -6.49 8.51
CA VAL A 250 -17.82 -5.97 8.66
C VAL A 250 -17.41 -5.04 7.53
N GLY A 251 -18.05 -5.13 6.37
CA GLY A 251 -17.69 -4.30 5.22
C GLY A 251 -18.67 -4.35 4.06
N GLU A 252 -18.35 -3.61 3.01
CA GLU A 252 -19.14 -3.54 1.77
C GLU A 252 -18.32 -4.04 0.56
N PRO A 253 -18.51 -5.29 0.10
CA PRO A 253 -17.74 -5.85 -1.00
C PRO A 253 -17.87 -5.08 -2.32
N ALA A 254 -19.04 -4.49 -2.56
CA ALA A 254 -19.29 -3.65 -3.73
C ALA A 254 -18.38 -2.40 -3.79
N LYS A 255 -17.81 -1.98 -2.65
CA LYS A 255 -16.89 -0.84 -2.53
C LYS A 255 -15.41 -1.23 -2.51
N ILE A 256 -15.09 -2.53 -2.66
CA ILE A 256 -13.71 -2.99 -2.92
C ILE A 256 -13.23 -2.44 -4.27
N VAL A 257 -14.12 -2.38 -5.27
CA VAL A 257 -13.82 -1.71 -6.54
C VAL A 257 -13.84 -0.20 -6.32
N SER A 258 -12.66 0.41 -6.44
CA SER A 258 -12.50 1.87 -6.44
C SER A 258 -12.62 2.45 -7.86
N GLY A 259 -12.85 3.76 -7.98
CA GLY A 259 -12.85 4.43 -9.29
C GLY A 259 -11.51 4.28 -10.04
N THR A 260 -10.38 4.16 -9.34
CA THR A 260 -9.05 3.99 -9.95
C THR A 260 -8.81 2.58 -10.50
N THR A 261 -9.53 1.58 -10.01
CA THR A 261 -9.43 0.16 -10.43
C THR A 261 -10.36 -0.16 -11.60
N ARG A 262 -10.55 0.80 -12.51
CA ARG A 262 -11.28 0.62 -13.77
C ARG A 262 -10.35 0.92 -14.92
N VAL A 263 -10.48 0.15 -15.99
CA VAL A 263 -9.75 0.42 -17.24
C VAL A 263 -10.08 1.83 -17.73
N THR A 264 -9.04 2.56 -18.08
CA THR A 264 -9.17 3.91 -18.62
C THR A 264 -9.88 3.89 -19.99
N LYS A 265 -10.71 4.91 -20.24
CA LYS A 265 -11.28 5.18 -21.57
C LYS A 265 -10.59 6.34 -22.30
N SER A 266 -9.63 6.99 -21.64
CA SER A 266 -8.87 8.10 -22.22
C SER A 266 -7.92 7.58 -23.29
N PRO A 267 -7.98 8.09 -24.54
CA PRO A 267 -7.08 7.68 -25.62
C PRO A 267 -5.61 7.81 -25.24
N ASP A 268 -5.19 8.94 -24.65
CA ASP A 268 -3.80 9.16 -24.22
C ASP A 268 -3.32 8.11 -23.22
N ARG A 269 -4.19 7.72 -22.27
CA ARG A 269 -3.86 6.71 -21.26
C ARG A 269 -3.82 5.29 -21.83
N LEU A 270 -4.63 5.02 -22.85
CA LEU A 270 -4.57 3.76 -23.61
C LEU A 270 -3.29 3.71 -24.45
N LEU A 271 -2.90 4.82 -25.07
CA LEU A 271 -1.66 4.93 -25.83
C LEU A 271 -0.43 4.68 -24.94
N ILE A 272 -0.41 5.23 -23.72
CA ILE A 272 0.65 4.92 -22.74
C ILE A 272 0.71 3.41 -22.48
N ALA A 273 -0.44 2.78 -22.22
CA ALA A 273 -0.51 1.35 -21.94
C ALA A 273 -0.03 0.49 -23.12
N GLU A 274 -0.40 0.86 -24.34
CA GLU A 274 0.04 0.23 -25.59
C GLU A 274 1.55 0.38 -25.77
N TYR A 275 2.10 1.59 -25.62
CA TYR A 275 3.54 1.86 -25.69
C TYR A 275 4.34 1.02 -24.70
N ILE A 276 3.84 0.84 -23.49
CA ILE A 276 4.53 0.00 -22.50
C ILE A 276 4.48 -1.48 -22.90
N ALA A 277 3.35 -1.98 -23.40
CA ALA A 277 3.23 -3.36 -23.85
C ALA A 277 4.11 -3.64 -25.08
N ASP A 278 4.15 -2.72 -26.04
CA ASP A 278 5.04 -2.75 -27.20
C ASP A 278 6.51 -2.74 -26.77
N PHE A 279 6.88 -1.88 -25.81
CA PHE A 279 8.23 -1.83 -25.25
C PHE A 279 8.64 -3.15 -24.60
N VAL A 280 7.77 -3.76 -23.80
CA VAL A 280 8.01 -5.05 -23.15
C VAL A 280 8.21 -6.16 -24.20
N ARG A 281 7.46 -6.13 -25.30
CA ARG A 281 7.68 -7.02 -26.45
C ARG A 281 9.02 -6.76 -27.13
N ASP A 282 9.26 -5.52 -27.53
CA ASP A 282 10.37 -5.14 -28.41
C ASP A 282 11.74 -5.27 -27.72
N THR A 283 11.79 -5.11 -26.39
CA THR A 283 13.03 -5.26 -25.60
C THR A 283 13.37 -6.70 -25.23
N GLY A 284 12.52 -7.68 -25.59
CA GLY A 284 12.72 -9.08 -25.26
C GLY A 284 12.42 -9.44 -23.79
N ILE A 285 11.83 -8.51 -23.02
CA ILE A 285 11.30 -8.83 -21.69
C ILE A 285 10.18 -9.87 -21.81
N LEU A 286 9.30 -9.72 -22.82
CA LEU A 286 8.29 -10.71 -23.18
C LEU A 286 8.96 -11.98 -23.74
N ARG A 287 9.20 -12.95 -22.86
CA ARG A 287 9.77 -14.26 -23.17
C ARG A 287 9.13 -15.32 -22.30
N ASP A 288 9.19 -16.58 -22.73
CA ASP A 288 8.56 -17.66 -21.97
C ASP A 288 9.14 -17.73 -20.55
N GLY A 289 8.26 -17.85 -19.57
CA GLY A 289 8.61 -17.85 -18.15
C GLY A 289 8.84 -16.46 -17.53
N PHE A 290 8.65 -15.35 -18.26
CA PHE A 290 8.71 -14.02 -17.65
C PHE A 290 7.63 -13.82 -16.58
N SER A 291 7.76 -12.77 -15.79
CA SER A 291 6.81 -12.38 -14.76
C SER A 291 6.52 -10.89 -14.83
N PHE A 292 5.32 -10.48 -14.41
CA PHE A 292 5.01 -9.06 -14.38
C PHE A 292 4.12 -8.68 -13.19
N GLN A 293 4.16 -7.39 -12.86
CA GLN A 293 3.22 -6.76 -11.96
C GLN A 293 2.60 -5.51 -12.60
N ALA A 294 1.28 -5.41 -12.52
CA ALA A 294 0.55 -4.19 -12.88
C ALA A 294 -0.04 -3.55 -11.63
N GLY A 295 0.11 -2.23 -11.50
CA GLY A 295 -0.57 -1.45 -10.48
C GLY A 295 -2.10 -1.47 -10.61
N ALA A 296 -2.77 -0.93 -9.61
CA ALA A 296 -4.23 -0.85 -9.52
C ALA A 296 -4.86 0.28 -10.37
N GLY A 297 -4.05 1.06 -11.09
CA GLY A 297 -4.48 2.25 -11.82
C GLY A 297 -4.97 1.93 -13.24
N GLY A 298 -5.84 2.78 -13.79
CA GLY A 298 -6.45 2.55 -15.10
C GLY A 298 -5.47 2.38 -16.27
N ILE A 299 -4.26 2.97 -16.22
CA ILE A 299 -3.21 2.75 -17.23
C ILE A 299 -2.58 1.36 -17.05
N SER A 300 -2.18 0.99 -15.84
CA SER A 300 -1.61 -0.33 -15.53
C SER A 300 -2.58 -1.48 -15.85
N LEU A 301 -3.89 -1.29 -15.61
CA LEU A 301 -4.92 -2.25 -15.99
C LEU A 301 -5.03 -2.39 -17.52
N ALA A 302 -5.00 -1.28 -18.26
CA ALA A 302 -4.99 -1.32 -19.72
C ALA A 302 -3.72 -1.99 -20.26
N PHE A 303 -2.56 -1.75 -19.64
CA PHE A 303 -1.30 -2.40 -20.01
C PHE A 303 -1.41 -3.92 -19.93
N ALA A 304 -2.01 -4.46 -18.86
CA ALA A 304 -2.22 -5.90 -18.73
C ALA A 304 -3.05 -6.45 -19.90
N MET A 305 -4.05 -5.71 -20.38
CA MET A 305 -4.86 -6.12 -21.54
C MET A 305 -4.04 -6.18 -22.84
N PHE A 306 -3.24 -5.14 -23.14
CA PHE A 306 -2.37 -5.16 -24.33
C PHE A 306 -1.29 -6.26 -24.23
N LEU A 307 -0.71 -6.44 -23.05
CA LEU A 307 0.27 -7.49 -22.80
C LEU A 307 -0.34 -8.88 -23.01
N LYS A 308 -1.60 -9.11 -22.59
CA LYS A 308 -2.36 -10.36 -22.84
C LYS A 308 -2.35 -10.72 -24.32
N GLU A 309 -2.64 -9.75 -25.18
CA GLU A 309 -2.71 -9.98 -26.63
C GLU A 309 -1.33 -10.24 -27.23
N HIS A 310 -0.29 -9.57 -26.75
CA HIS A 310 1.09 -9.88 -27.16
C HIS A 310 1.54 -11.27 -26.71
N MET A 311 1.20 -11.68 -25.49
CA MET A 311 1.48 -13.03 -24.99
C MET A 311 0.82 -14.10 -25.89
N LYS A 312 -0.46 -13.91 -26.25
CA LYS A 312 -1.19 -14.80 -27.16
C LYS A 312 -0.54 -14.86 -28.54
N ALA A 313 -0.25 -13.70 -29.13
CA ALA A 313 0.34 -13.62 -30.46
C ALA A 313 1.73 -14.27 -30.54
N ALA A 314 2.53 -14.15 -29.47
CA ALA A 314 3.87 -14.73 -29.38
C ALA A 314 3.89 -16.17 -28.87
N GLY A 315 2.77 -16.71 -28.39
CA GLY A 315 2.74 -18.03 -27.73
C GLY A 315 3.54 -18.08 -26.43
N VAL A 316 3.71 -16.94 -25.75
CA VAL A 316 4.51 -16.77 -24.53
C VAL A 316 3.63 -16.89 -23.30
N LYS A 317 4.11 -17.60 -22.28
CA LYS A 317 3.42 -17.71 -20.98
C LYS A 317 4.25 -17.11 -19.86
N ALA A 318 3.59 -16.41 -18.96
CA ALA A 318 4.23 -15.90 -17.76
C ALA A 318 4.38 -17.02 -16.71
N SER A 319 5.50 -17.09 -16.01
CA SER A 319 5.70 -18.04 -14.90
C SER A 319 4.81 -17.73 -13.71
N PHE A 320 4.63 -16.44 -13.41
CA PHE A 320 3.66 -15.93 -12.45
C PHE A 320 3.28 -14.48 -12.76
N VAL A 321 2.11 -14.07 -12.30
CA VAL A 321 1.67 -12.67 -12.32
C VAL A 321 1.47 -12.19 -10.90
N ARG A 322 2.05 -11.05 -10.57
CA ARG A 322 1.91 -10.40 -9.27
C ARG A 322 0.97 -9.20 -9.40
N GLY A 323 0.13 -8.96 -8.42
CA GLY A 323 -0.60 -7.71 -8.33
C GLY A 323 -1.73 -7.78 -7.33
N GLY A 324 -2.62 -6.79 -7.41
CA GLY A 324 -3.94 -6.96 -6.86
C GLY A 324 -4.87 -7.57 -7.89
N SER A 325 -5.40 -8.76 -7.59
CA SER A 325 -6.16 -9.52 -8.56
C SER A 325 -7.45 -8.81 -8.98
N ASN A 326 -7.82 -9.01 -10.24
CA ASN A 326 -9.02 -8.47 -10.86
C ASN A 326 -9.41 -9.40 -12.02
N GLN A 327 -10.56 -9.15 -12.65
CA GLN A 327 -11.09 -9.98 -13.73
C GLN A 327 -10.07 -10.25 -14.86
N TYR A 328 -9.21 -9.30 -15.21
CA TYR A 328 -8.26 -9.48 -16.31
C TYR A 328 -7.13 -10.46 -15.96
N LEU A 329 -6.66 -10.45 -14.72
CA LEU A 329 -5.66 -11.42 -14.26
C LEU A 329 -6.29 -12.80 -14.13
N VAL A 330 -7.54 -12.87 -13.67
CA VAL A 330 -8.31 -14.12 -13.61
C VAL A 330 -8.46 -14.73 -15.00
N GLU A 331 -8.86 -13.94 -16.00
CA GLU A 331 -8.94 -14.42 -17.39
C GLU A 331 -7.59 -14.95 -17.89
N MET A 332 -6.47 -14.29 -17.60
CA MET A 332 -5.15 -14.78 -17.98
C MET A 332 -4.82 -16.14 -17.35
N LEU A 333 -5.19 -16.33 -16.08
CA LEU A 333 -5.02 -17.60 -15.39
C LEU A 333 -5.88 -18.70 -16.02
N GLU A 334 -7.16 -18.42 -16.23
CA GLU A 334 -8.13 -19.39 -16.78
C GLU A 334 -7.86 -19.73 -18.26
N GLU A 335 -7.31 -18.78 -19.04
CA GLU A 335 -6.83 -19.01 -20.42
C GLU A 335 -5.45 -19.70 -20.48
N GLY A 336 -4.80 -19.95 -19.34
CA GLY A 336 -3.51 -20.64 -19.26
C GLY A 336 -2.33 -19.82 -19.78
N LEU A 337 -2.43 -18.49 -19.74
CA LEU A 337 -1.35 -17.54 -20.04
C LEU A 337 -0.37 -17.39 -18.86
N THR A 338 -0.80 -17.79 -17.68
CA THR A 338 0.05 -17.98 -16.51
C THR A 338 -0.47 -19.15 -15.68
N PRO A 339 0.38 -19.94 -15.01
CA PRO A 339 -0.08 -20.96 -14.09
C PRO A 339 -0.39 -20.39 -12.70
N CYS A 340 0.04 -19.15 -12.39
CA CYS A 340 0.01 -18.62 -11.04
C CYS A 340 -0.26 -17.12 -10.97
N ILE A 341 -1.27 -16.74 -10.18
CA ILE A 341 -1.42 -15.38 -9.66
C ILE A 341 -0.92 -15.37 -8.22
N LEU A 342 0.05 -14.51 -7.93
CA LEU A 342 0.44 -14.16 -6.57
C LEU A 342 -0.34 -12.90 -6.17
N ASP A 343 -1.47 -13.03 -5.48
CA ASP A 343 -2.35 -11.92 -5.14
C ASP A 343 -1.95 -11.25 -3.83
N GLY A 344 -1.85 -9.92 -3.85
CA GLY A 344 -1.45 -9.09 -2.72
C GLY A 344 -2.59 -8.27 -2.14
N GLN A 345 -3.62 -8.03 -2.96
CA GLN A 345 -4.86 -7.38 -2.59
C GLN A 345 -5.89 -7.58 -3.69
N THR A 346 -6.99 -8.25 -3.41
CA THR A 346 -8.05 -8.42 -4.40
C THR A 346 -8.78 -7.08 -4.66
N PHE A 347 -8.97 -6.72 -5.93
CA PHE A 347 -9.54 -5.43 -6.34
C PHE A 347 -10.96 -5.50 -6.90
N ASP A 348 -11.48 -6.70 -7.18
CA ASP A 348 -12.88 -6.92 -7.55
C ASP A 348 -13.38 -8.29 -7.09
N LEU A 349 -14.69 -8.53 -7.23
CA LEU A 349 -15.32 -9.79 -6.80
C LEU A 349 -14.93 -10.98 -7.67
N GLU A 350 -14.41 -10.74 -8.87
CA GLU A 350 -13.96 -11.77 -9.79
C GLU A 350 -12.64 -12.37 -9.30
N GLY A 351 -11.71 -11.53 -8.84
CA GLY A 351 -10.53 -11.95 -8.11
C GLY A 351 -10.88 -12.73 -6.83
N VAL A 352 -11.91 -12.32 -6.09
CA VAL A 352 -12.36 -13.02 -4.87
C VAL A 352 -12.86 -14.42 -5.22
N ARG A 353 -13.72 -14.53 -6.24
CA ARG A 353 -14.22 -15.82 -6.75
C ARG A 353 -13.04 -16.71 -7.15
N SER A 354 -12.13 -16.18 -7.97
CA SER A 354 -11.00 -16.93 -8.51
C SER A 354 -10.08 -17.43 -7.41
N MET A 355 -9.78 -16.63 -6.38
CA MET A 355 -8.95 -17.05 -5.25
C MET A 355 -9.54 -18.27 -4.52
N ARG A 356 -10.86 -18.33 -4.40
CA ARG A 356 -11.56 -19.47 -3.78
C ARG A 356 -11.56 -20.71 -4.65
N GLU A 357 -11.66 -20.54 -5.97
CA GLU A 357 -11.99 -21.61 -6.92
C GLU A 357 -10.78 -22.13 -7.71
N ASN A 358 -9.75 -21.31 -7.91
CA ASN A 358 -8.58 -21.63 -8.73
C ASN A 358 -7.35 -21.88 -7.86
N PRO A 359 -6.77 -23.11 -7.87
CA PRO A 359 -5.58 -23.42 -7.07
C PRO A 359 -4.32 -22.65 -7.50
N GLY A 360 -4.29 -22.14 -8.75
CA GLY A 360 -3.23 -21.26 -9.24
C GLY A 360 -3.34 -19.82 -8.74
N HIS A 361 -4.44 -19.43 -8.09
CA HIS A 361 -4.62 -18.11 -7.52
C HIS A 361 -4.26 -18.13 -6.03
N VAL A 362 -3.04 -17.72 -5.72
CA VAL A 362 -2.45 -17.83 -4.38
C VAL A 362 -2.47 -16.48 -3.68
N ASN A 363 -3.05 -16.42 -2.48
CA ASN A 363 -2.94 -15.26 -1.62
C ASN A 363 -1.53 -15.14 -1.02
N THR A 364 -1.02 -13.92 -0.91
CA THR A 364 0.30 -13.63 -0.35
C THR A 364 0.21 -12.58 0.76
N SER A 365 1.34 -12.29 1.40
CA SER A 365 1.44 -11.21 2.40
C SER A 365 2.67 -10.34 2.11
N PRO A 366 2.76 -9.14 2.70
CA PRO A 366 3.96 -8.32 2.61
C PRO A 366 5.22 -9.04 3.10
N PHE A 367 5.11 -10.06 3.96
CA PHE A 367 6.24 -10.88 4.39
C PHE A 367 7.01 -11.48 3.22
N THR A 368 6.32 -12.22 2.35
CA THR A 368 6.94 -12.88 1.20
C THR A 368 7.12 -11.92 0.04
N SER A 369 6.24 -10.92 -0.07
CA SER A 369 6.23 -10.00 -1.22
C SER A 369 7.32 -8.94 -1.13
N TYR A 370 7.51 -8.36 0.06
CA TYR A 370 8.11 -7.02 0.20
C TYR A 370 9.00 -6.83 1.44
N ASN A 371 9.12 -7.81 2.35
CA ASN A 371 9.87 -7.65 3.59
C ASN A 371 11.37 -7.46 3.32
N TYR A 372 11.85 -6.23 3.52
CA TYR A 372 13.23 -5.86 3.23
C TYR A 372 14.22 -6.50 4.21
N HIS A 373 13.89 -6.54 5.50
CA HIS A 373 14.64 -7.25 6.53
C HIS A 373 14.20 -8.73 6.64
N GLY A 374 13.92 -9.33 5.47
CA GLY A 374 13.67 -10.76 5.28
C GLY A 374 14.91 -11.51 4.78
N LYS A 375 14.75 -12.80 4.47
CA LYS A 375 15.80 -13.60 3.80
C LYS A 375 15.74 -13.51 2.27
N GLY A 376 14.87 -12.65 1.77
CA GLY A 376 14.46 -12.57 0.37
C GLY A 376 12.99 -12.19 0.31
N ASN A 377 12.63 -11.49 -0.76
CA ASN A 377 11.26 -11.16 -1.11
C ASN A 377 11.12 -11.25 -2.64
N PHE A 378 9.94 -11.52 -3.16
CA PHE A 378 9.80 -11.77 -4.59
C PHE A 378 9.66 -10.50 -5.45
N ALA A 379 9.68 -9.29 -4.88
CA ALA A 379 9.63 -8.07 -5.68
C ALA A 379 10.78 -8.00 -6.68
N SER A 380 11.98 -8.44 -6.28
CA SER A 380 13.15 -8.53 -7.16
C SER A 380 13.14 -9.71 -8.13
N LEU A 381 12.13 -10.59 -8.04
CA LEU A 381 11.93 -11.71 -8.97
C LEU A 381 10.97 -11.35 -10.09
N VAL A 382 10.30 -10.18 -10.02
CA VAL A 382 9.40 -9.67 -11.06
C VAL A 382 10.23 -9.09 -12.20
N ASP A 383 10.03 -9.55 -13.44
CA ASP A 383 10.79 -9.05 -14.60
C ASP A 383 10.40 -7.62 -14.99
N VAL A 384 9.10 -7.30 -14.96
CA VAL A 384 8.61 -5.95 -15.27
C VAL A 384 7.47 -5.53 -14.37
N VAL A 385 7.54 -4.28 -13.89
CA VAL A 385 6.46 -3.66 -13.13
C VAL A 385 6.02 -2.35 -13.77
N VAL A 386 4.69 -2.13 -13.81
CA VAL A 386 4.09 -0.89 -14.31
C VAL A 386 3.35 -0.18 -13.17
N LEU A 387 3.91 0.95 -12.75
CA LEU A 387 3.41 1.77 -11.65
C LEU A 387 2.92 3.13 -12.18
N GLY A 388 2.24 3.90 -11.33
CA GLY A 388 1.96 5.32 -11.60
C GLY A 388 2.79 6.23 -10.72
N ALA A 389 2.81 7.52 -11.02
CA ALA A 389 3.40 8.56 -10.16
C ALA A 389 2.56 9.83 -10.17
N THR A 390 2.69 10.69 -9.15
CA THR A 390 2.13 12.04 -9.13
C THR A 390 3.06 13.02 -9.83
N GLU A 391 4.36 12.88 -9.61
CA GLU A 391 5.44 13.65 -10.22
C GLU A 391 6.63 12.72 -10.49
N VAL A 392 7.38 13.03 -11.54
CA VAL A 392 8.69 12.43 -11.82
C VAL A 392 9.65 13.55 -12.18
N ASP A 393 10.84 13.58 -11.61
CA ASP A 393 11.84 14.58 -12.00
C ASP A 393 12.80 14.10 -13.07
N VAL A 394 13.61 15.03 -13.60
CA VAL A 394 14.58 14.75 -14.67
C VAL A 394 15.70 13.79 -14.26
N ASP A 395 15.89 13.58 -12.95
CA ASP A 395 16.78 12.56 -12.38
C ASP A 395 16.08 11.22 -12.13
N PHE A 396 14.87 11.05 -12.69
CA PHE A 396 14.00 9.89 -12.56
C PHE A 396 13.47 9.65 -11.14
N ASN A 397 13.72 10.53 -10.16
CA ASN A 397 13.09 10.38 -8.86
C ASN A 397 11.57 10.57 -9.00
N ALA A 398 10.81 9.86 -8.19
CA ALA A 398 9.36 9.91 -8.30
C ALA A 398 8.65 10.11 -6.96
N ASN A 399 7.52 10.80 -7.08
CA ASN A 399 6.54 11.07 -6.04
C ASN A 399 5.28 10.27 -6.32
N VAL A 400 4.64 9.77 -5.27
CA VAL A 400 3.31 9.16 -5.36
C VAL A 400 2.34 9.61 -4.28
N VAL A 401 2.78 10.39 -3.30
CA VAL A 401 2.03 10.66 -2.06
C VAL A 401 1.43 12.06 -2.02
N THR A 402 2.17 13.04 -2.52
CA THR A 402 1.73 14.44 -2.58
C THR A 402 1.35 14.83 -4.01
N HIS A 403 0.41 15.76 -4.12
CA HIS A 403 0.18 16.53 -5.35
C HIS A 403 1.17 17.69 -5.43
N SER A 404 1.20 18.40 -6.57
CA SER A 404 2.07 19.55 -6.77
C SER A 404 1.73 20.75 -5.88
N ASP A 405 0.56 20.75 -5.23
CA ASP A 405 0.21 21.70 -4.17
C ASP A 405 0.74 21.29 -2.78
N GLY A 406 1.54 20.22 -2.70
CA GLY A 406 2.15 19.71 -1.48
C GLY A 406 1.21 18.87 -0.61
N ARG A 407 -0.07 18.73 -0.98
CA ARG A 407 -1.04 17.99 -0.16
C ARG A 407 -0.86 16.50 -0.32
N LEU A 408 -0.73 15.82 0.82
CA LEU A 408 -0.71 14.38 0.94
C LEU A 408 -2.12 13.84 0.66
N LEU A 409 -2.31 13.18 -0.47
CA LEU A 409 -3.62 12.71 -0.93
C LEU A 409 -3.62 11.24 -1.33
N HIS A 410 -2.44 10.62 -1.38
CA HIS A 410 -2.24 9.25 -1.80
C HIS A 410 -1.31 8.49 -0.85
N GLY A 411 -1.61 7.21 -0.64
CA GLY A 411 -0.77 6.28 0.10
C GLY A 411 0.41 5.76 -0.74
N ILE A 412 1.46 5.28 -0.07
CA ILE A 412 2.61 4.65 -0.72
C ILE A 412 2.24 3.25 -1.24
N GLY A 413 1.50 2.47 -0.43
CA GLY A 413 1.19 1.09 -0.76
C GLY A 413 2.43 0.22 -0.97
N GLY A 414 2.40 -0.70 -1.93
CA GLY A 414 3.57 -1.51 -2.32
C GLY A 414 4.54 -0.79 -3.27
N TRP A 415 4.29 0.48 -3.61
CA TRP A 415 4.95 1.16 -4.72
C TRP A 415 6.47 1.19 -4.59
N GLN A 416 7.00 1.59 -3.43
CA GLN A 416 8.46 1.58 -3.19
C GLN A 416 9.06 0.17 -3.27
N ASN A 417 8.32 -0.84 -2.80
CA ASN A 417 8.79 -2.22 -2.80
C ASN A 417 8.90 -2.76 -4.23
N CYS A 418 8.01 -2.32 -5.13
CA CYS A 418 8.01 -2.73 -6.52
C CYS A 418 9.19 -2.18 -7.34
N LEU A 419 9.84 -1.11 -6.89
CA LEU A 419 10.98 -0.51 -7.60
C LEU A 419 12.19 -1.46 -7.74
N PHE A 420 12.21 -2.56 -6.99
CA PHE A 420 13.26 -3.58 -7.06
C PHE A 420 13.08 -4.60 -8.18
N ALA A 421 12.04 -4.49 -9.02
CA ALA A 421 11.83 -5.34 -10.18
C ALA A 421 12.97 -5.22 -11.21
N GLY A 422 13.06 -6.18 -12.15
CA GLY A 422 14.08 -6.15 -13.21
C GLY A 422 13.94 -4.96 -14.18
N CYS A 423 12.72 -4.49 -14.39
CA CYS A 423 12.38 -3.29 -15.16
C CYS A 423 11.20 -2.56 -14.52
N THR A 424 11.45 -1.37 -13.97
CA THR A 424 10.46 -0.50 -13.34
C THR A 424 10.03 0.60 -14.30
N ILE A 425 8.75 0.57 -14.66
CA ILE A 425 8.15 1.52 -15.60
C ILE A 425 7.12 2.39 -14.87
N LEU A 426 7.30 3.71 -14.93
CA LEU A 426 6.32 4.70 -14.45
C LEU A 426 5.43 5.15 -15.60
N ALA A 427 4.17 4.74 -15.56
CA ALA A 427 3.14 5.14 -16.52
C ALA A 427 2.45 6.42 -16.04
N VAL A 428 2.75 7.55 -16.68
CA VAL A 428 2.21 8.85 -16.30
C VAL A 428 1.71 9.62 -17.53
N PRO A 429 0.51 10.25 -17.47
CA PRO A 429 0.18 11.27 -18.46
C PRO A 429 1.19 12.40 -18.33
N SER A 430 1.63 12.97 -19.44
CA SER A 430 2.64 14.03 -19.41
C SER A 430 2.16 15.32 -18.74
N VAL A 431 0.84 15.56 -18.78
CA VAL A 431 0.15 16.70 -18.15
C VAL A 431 -1.11 16.20 -17.45
N ARG A 432 -1.39 16.72 -16.25
CA ARG A 432 -2.67 16.55 -15.54
C ARG A 432 -3.34 17.90 -15.40
N ASP A 433 -4.49 18.05 -16.04
CA ASP A 433 -5.20 19.32 -16.23
C ASP A 433 -4.35 20.37 -16.95
N ARG A 434 -3.45 21.04 -16.23
CA ARG A 434 -2.49 22.03 -16.75
C ARG A 434 -1.12 21.96 -16.06
N ILE A 435 -0.89 20.93 -15.27
CA ILE A 435 0.32 20.75 -14.47
C ILE A 435 1.16 19.66 -15.15
N PRO A 436 2.41 19.96 -15.57
CA PRO A 436 3.30 18.95 -16.11
C PRO A 436 3.66 17.95 -15.01
N VAL A 437 3.64 16.66 -15.33
CA VAL A 437 4.02 15.59 -14.39
C VAL A 437 5.53 15.41 -14.33
N ILE A 438 6.24 15.79 -15.40
CA ILE A 438 7.70 15.82 -15.44
C ILE A 438 8.18 17.18 -14.93
N VAL A 439 8.91 17.18 -13.82
CA VAL A 439 9.34 18.39 -13.09
C VAL A 439 10.85 18.47 -12.95
N ASP A 440 11.39 19.58 -12.46
CA ASP A 440 12.83 19.71 -12.19
C ASP A 440 13.26 18.90 -10.97
N ARG A 441 12.42 18.88 -9.92
CA ARG A 441 12.64 18.16 -8.67
C ARG A 441 11.29 17.82 -8.06
N VAL A 442 11.11 16.57 -7.63
CA VAL A 442 9.85 16.15 -7.01
C VAL A 442 9.56 16.87 -5.71
N THR A 443 8.27 17.18 -5.47
CA THR A 443 7.79 17.80 -4.23
C THR A 443 8.12 16.91 -3.04
N THR A 444 7.83 15.61 -3.17
CA THR A 444 8.16 14.60 -2.16
C THR A 444 8.90 13.43 -2.81
N LEU A 445 10.09 13.13 -2.32
CA LEU A 445 10.89 11.99 -2.77
C LEU A 445 10.35 10.71 -2.14
N VAL A 446 9.77 9.84 -2.98
CA VAL A 446 9.27 8.53 -2.52
C VAL A 446 10.08 7.38 -3.11
N GLY A 447 10.55 7.53 -4.36
CA GLY A 447 11.38 6.55 -5.05
C GLY A 447 12.63 7.17 -5.63
N PRO A 448 13.84 6.75 -5.19
CA PRO A 448 15.10 7.16 -5.80
C PRO A 448 15.15 6.77 -7.28
N GLY A 449 15.56 7.71 -8.14
CA GLY A 449 15.56 7.54 -9.59
C GLY A 449 16.49 6.44 -10.11
N GLU A 450 17.45 5.99 -9.31
CA GLU A 450 18.30 4.86 -9.68
C GLU A 450 17.59 3.50 -9.75
N LEU A 451 16.37 3.41 -9.23
CA LEU A 451 15.51 2.23 -9.27
C LEU A 451 14.35 2.36 -10.28
N ILE A 452 14.32 3.44 -11.06
CA ILE A 452 13.28 3.71 -12.04
C ILE A 452 13.91 3.68 -13.43
N ASP A 453 13.49 2.71 -14.24
CA ASP A 453 14.14 2.38 -15.51
C ASP A 453 13.53 3.13 -16.69
N VAL A 454 12.20 3.31 -16.69
CA VAL A 454 11.48 3.94 -17.80
C VAL A 454 10.36 4.83 -17.27
N VAL A 455 10.21 6.01 -17.86
CA VAL A 455 9.04 6.88 -17.68
C VAL A 455 8.26 6.88 -18.99
N ALA A 456 7.03 6.40 -18.97
CA ALA A 456 6.17 6.25 -20.13
C ALA A 456 5.06 7.30 -20.12
N THR A 457 4.99 8.06 -21.22
CA THR A 457 3.95 9.07 -21.46
C THR A 457 3.32 8.87 -22.83
N GLU A 458 2.22 9.56 -23.09
CA GLU A 458 1.55 9.56 -24.40
C GLU A 458 2.41 10.19 -25.51
N ARG A 459 3.53 10.84 -25.15
CA ARG A 459 4.53 11.39 -26.09
C ARG A 459 5.64 10.42 -26.45
N GLY A 460 5.80 9.34 -25.68
CA GLY A 460 6.90 8.40 -25.80
C GLY A 460 7.49 7.98 -24.45
N LEU A 461 8.60 7.24 -24.52
CA LEU A 461 9.31 6.66 -23.40
C LEU A 461 10.59 7.44 -23.13
N CYS A 462 10.85 7.78 -21.87
CA CYS A 462 12.16 8.21 -21.40
C CYS A 462 12.80 7.03 -20.69
N ILE A 463 13.86 6.46 -21.28
CA ILE A 463 14.62 5.36 -20.67
C ILE A 463 15.75 5.97 -19.83
N ASN A 464 15.91 5.52 -18.60
CA ASN A 464 16.95 5.98 -17.70
C ASN A 464 18.33 5.74 -18.34
N PRO A 465 19.20 6.76 -18.45
CA PRO A 465 20.54 6.61 -19.02
C PRO A 465 21.40 5.51 -18.37
N ARG A 466 21.08 5.12 -17.13
CA ARG A 466 21.74 4.00 -16.42
C ARG A 466 21.41 2.63 -17.02
N ARG A 467 20.33 2.51 -17.80
CA ARG A 467 19.86 1.27 -18.42
C ARG A 467 20.25 1.18 -19.88
N THR A 468 21.57 1.16 -20.12
CA THR A 468 22.13 1.01 -21.47
C THR A 468 21.64 -0.27 -22.16
N ASP A 469 21.38 -1.33 -21.39
CA ASP A 469 20.80 -2.57 -21.88
C ASP A 469 19.42 -2.37 -22.50
N LEU A 470 18.53 -1.62 -21.84
CA LEU A 470 17.19 -1.31 -22.35
C LEU A 470 17.22 -0.32 -23.52
N ILE A 471 18.12 0.66 -23.48
CA ILE A 471 18.31 1.61 -24.59
C ILE A 471 18.72 0.86 -25.86
N GLU A 472 19.69 -0.06 -25.77
CA GLU A 472 20.11 -0.88 -26.89
C GLU A 472 18.99 -1.81 -27.39
N ALA A 473 18.28 -2.47 -26.47
CA ALA A 473 17.17 -3.35 -26.79
C ALA A 473 16.00 -2.60 -27.47
N ALA A 474 15.78 -1.33 -27.14
CA ALA A 474 14.70 -0.51 -27.69
C ALA A 474 14.99 0.10 -29.07
N ARG A 475 16.22 -0.01 -29.62
CA ARG A 475 16.60 0.64 -30.91
C ARG A 475 15.72 0.26 -32.11
N GLY A 476 15.14 -0.94 -32.10
CA GLY A 476 14.24 -1.43 -33.14
C GLY A 476 12.76 -1.15 -32.86
N SER A 477 12.42 -0.58 -31.69
CA SER A 477 11.05 -0.32 -31.31
C SER A 477 10.44 0.82 -32.13
N ARG A 478 9.14 0.72 -32.39
CA ARG A 478 8.36 1.79 -33.03
C ARG A 478 7.90 2.84 -32.02
N VAL A 479 8.04 2.57 -30.73
CA VAL A 479 7.66 3.50 -29.67
C VAL A 479 8.68 4.64 -29.62
N PRO A 480 8.26 5.92 -29.63
CA PRO A 480 9.19 7.03 -29.56
C PRO A 480 10.01 7.00 -28.26
N VAL A 481 11.33 7.04 -28.36
CA VAL A 481 12.23 7.21 -27.20
C VAL A 481 12.73 8.65 -27.15
N LEU A 482 12.64 9.27 -25.98
CA LEU A 482 12.89 10.68 -25.73
C LEU A 482 13.88 10.88 -24.59
N ASP A 483 14.64 11.97 -24.64
CA ASP A 483 15.35 12.48 -23.47
C ASP A 483 14.36 13.17 -22.51
N ILE A 484 14.48 12.88 -21.21
CA ILE A 484 13.55 13.39 -20.19
C ILE A 484 13.64 14.90 -20.00
N HIS A 485 14.82 15.50 -20.19
CA HIS A 485 15.01 16.94 -20.09
C HIS A 485 14.36 17.64 -21.28
N ASP A 486 14.48 17.07 -22.47
CA ASP A 486 13.81 17.61 -23.66
C ASP A 486 12.28 17.47 -23.59
N LEU A 487 11.79 16.34 -23.05
CA LEU A 487 10.36 16.19 -22.74
C LEU A 487 9.90 17.27 -21.76
N LYS A 488 10.63 17.47 -20.65
CA LYS A 488 10.34 18.50 -19.64
C LYS A 488 10.28 19.90 -20.25
N LYS A 489 11.30 20.31 -21.03
CA LYS A 489 11.32 21.63 -21.70
C LYS A 489 10.08 21.85 -22.57
N ARG A 490 9.66 20.82 -23.32
CA ARG A 490 8.45 20.88 -24.16
C ARG A 490 7.18 21.00 -23.31
N LEU A 491 7.11 20.29 -22.19
CA LEU A 491 5.95 20.33 -21.29
C LEU A 491 5.82 21.67 -20.56
N ASP A 492 6.93 22.25 -20.09
CA ASP A 492 6.93 23.60 -19.53
C ASP A 492 6.44 24.62 -20.55
N ALA A 493 6.98 24.60 -21.77
CA ALA A 493 6.57 25.51 -22.82
C ALA A 493 5.07 25.37 -23.15
N LEU A 494 4.54 24.14 -23.10
CA LEU A 494 3.13 23.84 -23.30
C LEU A 494 2.24 24.36 -22.15
N CYS A 495 2.72 24.26 -20.90
CA CYS A 495 1.95 24.64 -19.70
C CYS A 495 2.13 26.11 -19.29
N GLY A 496 3.02 26.85 -19.97
CA GLY A 496 3.34 28.25 -19.66
C GLY A 496 4.42 28.43 -18.59
N GLY A 497 5.22 27.39 -18.34
CA GLY A 497 6.32 27.35 -17.38
C GLY A 497 6.28 26.10 -16.48
N PRO A 498 7.30 25.92 -15.62
CA PRO A 498 7.27 24.91 -14.57
C PRO A 498 6.14 25.20 -13.58
N PRO A 499 5.61 24.18 -12.89
CA PRO A 499 4.55 24.35 -11.91
C PRO A 499 5.04 25.20 -10.74
N ALA A 500 4.16 26.03 -10.18
CA ALA A 500 4.48 26.81 -9.00
C ALA A 500 4.76 25.87 -7.82
N ALA A 501 5.83 26.14 -7.08
CA ALA A 501 6.14 25.40 -5.86
C ALA A 501 5.03 25.62 -4.82
N PRO A 502 4.69 24.59 -4.03
CA PRO A 502 3.71 24.73 -2.96
C PRO A 502 4.22 25.70 -1.88
N ARG A 503 3.29 26.43 -1.26
CA ARG A 503 3.61 27.28 -0.11
C ARG A 503 3.67 26.41 1.15
N LEU A 504 4.88 26.20 1.68
CA LEU A 504 5.13 25.32 2.80
C LEU A 504 5.60 26.11 4.03
N GLY A 505 5.19 25.66 5.22
CA GLY A 505 5.71 26.14 6.51
C GLY A 505 6.94 25.36 6.97
N GLU A 506 7.47 25.71 8.15
CA GLU A 506 8.64 25.05 8.74
C GLU A 506 8.30 23.73 9.45
N GLU A 507 7.03 23.51 9.82
CA GLU A 507 6.60 22.31 10.54
C GLU A 507 6.56 21.09 9.62
N PHE A 508 7.19 19.98 10.03
CA PHE A 508 6.96 18.69 9.39
C PHE A 508 5.63 18.10 9.86
N VAL A 509 4.84 17.60 8.91
CA VAL A 509 3.54 16.96 9.15
C VAL A 509 3.58 15.46 8.93
N ALA A 510 4.50 14.97 8.09
CA ALA A 510 4.76 13.56 7.94
C ALA A 510 6.23 13.26 7.55
N ALA A 511 6.66 12.02 7.82
CA ALA A 511 7.90 11.45 7.30
C ALA A 511 7.60 10.36 6.27
N ILE A 512 8.43 10.29 5.22
CA ILE A 512 8.46 9.20 4.24
C ILE A 512 9.58 8.25 4.63
N GLN A 513 9.22 7.06 5.08
CA GLN A 513 10.19 6.03 5.40
C GLN A 513 10.50 5.19 4.14
N TRP A 514 11.77 4.91 3.92
CA TRP A 514 12.23 3.97 2.91
C TRP A 514 12.00 2.51 3.35
N VAL A 515 12.11 1.58 2.42
CA VAL A 515 11.80 0.15 2.67
C VAL A 515 12.70 -0.51 3.72
N ASP A 516 13.84 0.09 4.04
CA ASP A 516 14.83 -0.38 5.03
C ASP A 516 14.67 0.27 6.41
N GLY A 517 13.61 1.07 6.62
CA GLY A 517 13.34 1.72 7.91
C GLY A 517 14.01 3.09 8.08
N THR A 518 14.83 3.55 7.13
CA THR A 518 15.42 4.89 7.18
C THR A 518 14.49 5.98 6.63
N THR A 519 14.68 7.23 7.03
CA THR A 519 13.84 8.36 6.61
C THR A 519 14.37 8.97 5.30
N LEU A 520 13.59 8.83 4.24
CA LEU A 520 13.92 9.28 2.88
C LEU A 520 13.59 10.75 2.66
N ASP A 521 12.46 11.22 3.20
CA ASP A 521 12.00 12.59 2.99
C ASP A 521 11.05 13.06 4.09
N GLY A 522 10.90 14.38 4.23
CA GLY A 522 9.93 15.02 5.11
C GLY A 522 8.85 15.75 4.31
N VAL A 523 7.60 15.63 4.74
CA VAL A 523 6.48 16.42 4.21
C VAL A 523 6.25 17.59 5.17
N ARG A 524 6.30 18.81 4.65
CA ARG A 524 6.05 20.04 5.42
C ARG A 524 4.58 20.46 5.33
N ARG A 525 4.14 21.23 6.32
CA ARG A 525 2.79 21.78 6.39
C ARG A 525 2.50 22.66 5.17
N VAL A 526 1.36 22.44 4.53
CA VAL A 526 0.85 23.29 3.45
C VAL A 526 0.19 24.54 4.07
N LEU A 527 0.56 25.71 3.56
CA LEU A 527 0.00 27.01 3.95
C LEU A 527 -1.07 27.44 2.94
N ASP A 528 -2.14 28.05 3.45
CA ASP A 528 -3.22 28.63 2.63
C ASP A 528 -2.74 29.83 1.78
#